data_AF-A0AAD6H8F4-F1
#
_entry.id   AF-A0AAD6H8F4-F1
#
_cell.length_a   1.000
_cell.length_b   1.000
_cell.length_c   1.000
_cell.angle_alpha   90.00
_cell.angle_beta   90.00
_cell.angle_gamma   90.00
#
_symmetry.space_group_name_H-M   'P 1'
#
loop_
_entity.id
_entity.type
_entity.pdbx_description
1 polymer ?
#
loop_
_entity_poly.entity_id
_entity_poly.type
_entity_poly.pdbx_seq_one_letter_code
_entity_poly.pdbx_strand_id
1 'polypeptide(L)'
;MPFDTPHLELLLTCRTPAKASILDQVDIPLKPVQVEGDFFAPDHNLSIYRQLPSPHVDAAWDRISTLGQVFLTTEEVVKLGKDPTMTVRDNDHPEMHIGLVNAFHEIHCLNVLRQNLHRDYYWPDGINSPFHWVHLYHCLHLILQSLTCNANTDLVTYNWVETRSEPVWDYAINRVCRDFDALLEWHNRTTRPIDDYNFHRVGGEKERPAPDQLKRIVAHGSDSRISSRLFNMQKDMMANQ
;
A
#
# COMPACT_ATOMS: atom_id res chain seq x y z
N MET A 1 -27.39 27.44 15.14
CA MET A 1 -28.11 26.16 15.38
C MET A 1 -27.05 25.18 15.85
N PRO A 2 -27.18 24.58 17.05
CA PRO A 2 -26.24 23.56 17.48
C PRO A 2 -26.55 22.29 16.67
N PHE A 3 -25.54 21.76 16.00
CA PHE A 3 -25.66 20.49 15.29
C PHE A 3 -25.75 19.39 16.35
N ASP A 4 -26.88 18.68 16.38
CA ASP A 4 -27.09 17.50 17.22
C ASP A 4 -26.01 16.44 16.89
N THR A 5 -25.29 16.04 17.93
CA THR A 5 -24.20 15.06 17.95
C THR A 5 -24.49 13.64 17.40
N PRO A 6 -25.74 13.12 17.30
CA PRO A 6 -25.97 11.75 16.80
C PRO A 6 -25.71 11.59 15.29
N HIS A 7 -25.71 12.67 14.50
CA HIS A 7 -25.50 12.58 13.05
C HIS A 7 -24.04 12.40 12.64
N LEU A 8 -23.08 12.69 13.52
CA LEU A 8 -21.66 12.50 13.23
C LEU A 8 -21.27 11.01 13.22
N GLU A 9 -21.78 10.20 14.16
CA GLU A 9 -21.45 8.76 14.23
C GLU A 9 -21.91 7.97 13.00
N LEU A 10 -23.03 8.38 12.38
CA LEU A 10 -23.58 7.73 11.20
C LEU A 10 -22.88 8.11 9.87
N LEU A 11 -22.17 9.26 9.83
CA LEU A 11 -21.40 9.72 8.68
C LEU A 11 -19.94 9.25 8.71
N LEU A 12 -19.39 9.01 9.91
CA LEU A 12 -18.01 8.54 10.12
C LEU A 12 -17.84 7.03 9.86
N THR A 13 -18.94 6.29 9.74
CA THR A 13 -19.01 4.87 9.35
C THR A 13 -19.09 4.68 7.84
N CYS A 14 -18.56 5.62 7.05
CA CYS A 14 -18.55 5.53 5.59
C CYS A 14 -17.70 4.34 5.10
N ARG A 15 -18.39 3.19 4.99
CA ARG A 15 -18.12 2.04 4.12
C ARG A 15 -16.78 1.33 4.33
N THR A 16 -16.64 0.57 5.41
CA THR A 16 -15.85 -0.68 5.36
C THR A 16 -16.79 -1.84 5.04
N PRO A 17 -16.82 -2.36 3.80
CA PRO A 17 -17.52 -3.60 3.52
C PRO A 17 -16.67 -4.77 4.04
N ALA A 18 -16.82 -5.09 5.32
CA ALA A 18 -16.76 -6.44 5.90
C ALA A 18 -16.78 -6.31 7.43
N LYS A 19 -17.81 -6.89 8.06
CA LYS A 19 -17.89 -7.13 9.51
C LYS A 19 -16.93 -8.26 9.96
N ALA A 20 -15.70 -8.22 9.48
CA ALA A 20 -14.54 -8.99 9.93
C ALA A 20 -13.36 -8.02 9.89
N SER A 21 -13.47 -6.98 10.70
CA SER A 21 -12.58 -5.84 10.62
C SER A 21 -11.59 -5.91 11.76
N ILE A 22 -10.34 -5.63 11.45
CA ILE A 22 -9.35 -5.14 12.41
C ILE A 22 -9.92 -4.10 13.40
N LEU A 23 -10.94 -3.34 12.98
CA LEU A 23 -11.64 -2.37 13.83
C LEU A 23 -12.41 -2.99 15.01
N ASP A 24 -12.68 -4.30 14.99
CA ASP A 24 -13.23 -5.02 16.15
C ASP A 24 -12.11 -5.36 17.18
N GLN A 25 -10.85 -5.28 16.77
CA GLN A 25 -9.67 -5.63 17.59
C GLN A 25 -8.89 -4.41 18.10
N VAL A 26 -9.04 -3.26 17.44
CA VAL A 26 -8.38 -2.01 17.82
C VAL A 26 -9.28 -0.82 17.53
N ASP A 27 -9.35 0.09 18.50
CA ASP A 27 -9.94 1.41 18.30
C ASP A 27 -8.97 2.30 17.51
N ILE A 28 -9.38 2.70 16.31
CA ILE A 28 -8.61 3.58 15.44
C ILE A 28 -9.41 4.88 15.29
N PRO A 29 -9.12 5.90 16.11
CA PRO A 29 -9.90 7.12 16.13
C PRO A 29 -9.74 7.90 14.83
N LEU A 30 -10.69 8.80 14.59
CA LEU A 30 -10.61 9.78 13.52
C LEU A 30 -10.03 11.07 14.08
N LYS A 31 -9.04 11.65 13.40
CA LYS A 31 -8.37 12.89 13.80
C LYS A 31 -8.41 13.94 12.69
N PRO A 32 -8.60 15.23 13.01
CA PRO A 32 -8.40 16.30 12.04
C PRO A 32 -6.91 16.38 11.69
N VAL A 33 -6.61 16.53 10.40
CA VAL A 33 -5.28 16.64 9.83
C VAL A 33 -5.27 17.77 8.82
N GLN A 34 -4.25 18.62 8.88
CA GLN A 34 -3.92 19.52 7.80
C GLN A 34 -2.81 18.88 6.95
N VAL A 35 -3.01 18.79 5.64
CA VAL A 35 -2.03 18.22 4.73
C VAL A 35 -0.81 19.15 4.62
N GLU A 36 0.40 18.62 4.76
CA GLU A 36 1.66 19.32 4.49
C GLU A 36 1.91 19.40 2.98
N GLY A 37 1.17 20.26 2.30
CA GLY A 37 1.09 20.33 0.83
C GLY A 37 2.02 21.35 0.16
N ASP A 38 2.87 22.05 0.92
CA ASP A 38 3.70 23.12 0.38
C ASP A 38 4.65 22.64 -0.71
N PHE A 39 4.47 23.17 -1.91
CA PHE A 39 5.30 22.80 -3.06
C PHE A 39 6.77 23.20 -2.84
N PHE A 40 6.98 24.41 -2.30
CA PHE A 40 8.30 24.96 -1.98
C PHE A 40 8.54 24.99 -0.46
N ALA A 41 8.50 23.82 0.18
CA ALA A 41 8.78 23.73 1.60
C ALA A 41 10.24 24.17 1.89
N PRO A 42 10.48 25.00 2.92
CA PRO A 42 11.82 25.44 3.27
C PRO A 42 12.71 24.26 3.71
N ASP A 43 13.96 24.27 3.27
CA ASP A 43 14.92 23.16 3.47
C ASP A 43 15.08 22.73 4.95
N HIS A 44 14.90 23.65 5.89
CA HIS A 44 15.13 23.41 7.32
C HIS A 44 13.98 22.70 8.05
N ASN A 45 12.85 22.39 7.39
CA ASN A 45 11.73 21.65 7.97
C ASN A 45 11.11 20.65 6.97
N LEU A 46 11.90 20.17 6.01
CA LEU A 46 11.42 19.20 5.03
C LEU A 46 11.15 17.86 5.72
N SER A 47 9.89 17.40 5.66
CA SER A 47 9.47 16.07 6.14
C SER A 47 10.46 15.00 5.69
N ILE A 48 10.81 14.07 6.59
CA ILE A 48 11.76 12.97 6.31
C ILE A 48 11.37 12.19 5.05
N TYR A 49 10.07 12.08 4.76
CA TYR A 49 9.54 11.39 3.59
C TYR A 49 9.74 12.12 2.25
N ARG A 50 10.16 13.40 2.29
CA ARG A 50 10.47 14.24 1.12
C ARG A 50 11.98 14.39 0.87
N GLN A 51 12.82 13.86 1.75
CA GLN A 51 14.27 13.99 1.65
C GLN A 51 14.87 12.98 0.65
N LEU A 52 16.09 13.27 0.19
CA LEU A 52 16.86 12.36 -0.67
C LEU A 52 17.19 11.03 0.06
N PRO A 53 17.43 9.94 -0.68
CA PRO A 53 17.79 8.66 -0.10
C PRO A 53 18.93 8.75 0.91
N SER A 54 18.72 8.13 2.06
CA SER A 54 19.72 7.97 3.11
C SER A 54 19.25 6.86 4.07
N PRO A 55 20.14 6.30 4.92
CA PRO A 55 19.74 5.30 5.91
C PRO A 55 18.61 5.76 6.85
N HIS A 56 18.56 7.05 7.18
CA HIS A 56 17.51 7.62 8.05
C HIS A 56 16.16 7.70 7.32
N VAL A 57 16.17 8.06 6.03
CA VAL A 57 14.96 8.08 5.19
C VAL A 57 14.44 6.65 4.99
N ASP A 58 15.33 5.70 4.71
CA ASP A 58 14.95 4.30 4.54
C ASP A 58 14.34 3.74 5.84
N ALA A 59 14.94 4.00 7.01
CA ALA A 59 14.38 3.60 8.29
C ALA A 59 12.98 4.22 8.55
N ALA A 60 12.77 5.48 8.17
CA ALA A 60 11.46 6.14 8.33
C ALA A 60 10.40 5.49 7.43
N TRP A 61 10.75 5.17 6.18
CA TRP A 61 9.86 4.47 5.25
C TRP A 61 9.60 3.03 5.68
N ASP A 62 10.62 2.29 6.11
CA ASP A 62 10.51 0.90 6.54
C ASP A 62 9.61 0.76 7.78
N ARG A 63 9.68 1.73 8.71
CA ARG A 63 8.80 1.78 9.89
C ARG A 63 7.32 1.70 9.53
N ILE A 64 6.90 2.31 8.43
CA ILE A 64 5.48 2.43 8.05
C ILE A 64 5.08 1.54 6.86
N SER A 65 6.05 0.90 6.21
CA SER A 65 5.85 0.11 4.98
C SER A 65 6.19 -1.37 5.16
N THR A 66 6.71 -1.77 6.32
CA THR A 66 6.95 -3.17 6.66
C THR A 66 5.63 -3.95 6.62
N LEU A 67 5.66 -5.11 5.96
CA LEU A 67 4.50 -5.99 5.87
C LEU A 67 4.52 -7.01 7.02
N GLY A 68 3.35 -7.19 7.61
CA GLY A 68 3.14 -8.14 8.70
C GLY A 68 1.90 -8.99 8.45
N GLN A 69 2.05 -10.29 8.65
CA GLN A 69 1.03 -11.31 8.59
C GLN A 69 0.04 -11.12 9.74
N VAL A 70 -1.25 -11.09 9.39
CA VAL A 70 -2.37 -11.15 10.34
C VAL A 70 -3.02 -12.52 10.27
N PHE A 71 -3.54 -13.00 11.39
CA PHE A 71 -4.22 -14.27 11.49
C PHE A 71 -5.74 -14.07 11.51
N LEU A 72 -6.44 -14.84 10.70
CA LEU A 72 -7.88 -14.76 10.48
C LEU A 72 -8.52 -16.12 10.75
N THR A 73 -9.59 -16.15 11.52
CA THR A 73 -10.44 -17.33 11.62
C THR A 73 -11.11 -17.62 10.28
N THR A 74 -11.58 -18.86 10.11
CA THR A 74 -12.35 -19.24 8.91
C THR A 74 -13.63 -18.39 8.77
N GLU A 75 -14.26 -18.02 9.88
CA GLU A 75 -15.45 -17.15 9.87
C GLU A 75 -15.12 -15.75 9.34
N GLU A 76 -13.99 -15.18 9.76
CA GLU A 76 -13.52 -13.88 9.26
C GLU A 76 -13.23 -13.93 7.75
N VAL A 77 -12.60 -14.99 7.25
CA VAL A 77 -12.37 -15.16 5.80
C VAL A 77 -13.69 -15.20 5.01
N VAL A 78 -14.70 -15.91 5.53
CA VAL A 78 -16.04 -15.94 4.90
C VAL A 78 -16.70 -14.56 4.94
N LYS A 79 -16.59 -13.83 6.06
CA LYS A 79 -17.10 -12.46 6.21
C LYS A 79 -16.42 -11.45 5.27
N LEU A 80 -15.17 -11.71 4.86
CA LEU A 80 -14.48 -10.97 3.80
C LEU A 80 -14.97 -11.33 2.38
N GLY A 81 -15.94 -12.24 2.25
CA GLY A 81 -16.44 -12.73 0.97
C GLY A 81 -15.44 -13.59 0.21
N LYS A 82 -14.49 -14.22 0.91
CA LYS A 82 -13.47 -15.10 0.32
C LYS A 82 -13.82 -16.57 0.58
N ASP A 83 -13.36 -17.45 -0.31
CA ASP A 83 -13.46 -18.91 -0.14
C ASP A 83 -12.28 -19.37 0.75
N PRO A 84 -12.52 -19.91 1.97
CA PRO A 84 -11.46 -20.38 2.85
C PRO A 84 -10.64 -21.54 2.29
N THR A 85 -11.10 -22.22 1.24
CA THR A 85 -10.33 -23.28 0.55
C THR A 85 -9.31 -22.71 -0.43
N MET A 86 -9.35 -21.40 -0.69
CA MET A 86 -8.44 -20.68 -1.59
C MET A 86 -7.40 -19.84 -0.83
N THR A 87 -7.50 -19.76 0.50
CA THR A 87 -6.60 -18.98 1.36
C THR A 87 -5.54 -19.88 2.00
N VAL A 88 -4.42 -19.27 2.40
CA VAL A 88 -3.29 -19.98 3.01
C VAL A 88 -3.48 -20.04 4.52
N ARG A 89 -3.24 -21.22 5.10
CA ARG A 89 -3.26 -21.45 6.56
C ARG A 89 -1.86 -21.29 7.16
N ASP A 90 -1.83 -20.94 8.43
CA ASP A 90 -0.60 -20.87 9.21
C ASP A 90 -0.12 -22.26 9.64
N ASN A 91 1.20 -22.41 9.84
CA ASN A 91 1.80 -23.67 10.29
C ASN A 91 1.65 -23.90 11.79
N ASP A 92 1.90 -22.85 12.58
CA ASP A 92 1.86 -22.94 14.04
C ASP A 92 0.40 -22.93 14.54
N HIS A 93 -0.49 -22.31 13.75
CA HIS A 93 -1.92 -22.21 13.96
C HIS A 93 -2.72 -22.68 12.73
N PRO A 94 -2.76 -24.01 12.43
CA PRO A 94 -3.43 -24.55 11.24
C PRO A 94 -4.92 -24.21 11.11
N GLU A 95 -5.59 -23.84 12.20
CA GLU A 95 -6.97 -23.37 12.21
C GLU A 95 -7.15 -21.96 11.64
N MET A 96 -6.07 -21.17 11.62
CA MET A 96 -6.04 -19.76 11.20
C MET A 96 -5.54 -19.60 9.76
N HIS A 97 -6.04 -18.58 9.09
CA HIS A 97 -5.64 -18.12 7.77
C HIS A 97 -4.72 -16.92 7.86
N ILE A 98 -3.83 -16.78 6.89
CA ILE A 98 -2.90 -15.66 6.81
C ILE A 98 -3.45 -14.57 5.89
N GLY A 99 -3.38 -13.33 6.35
CA GLY A 99 -3.69 -12.13 5.57
C GLY A 99 -2.67 -11.02 5.79
N LEU A 100 -2.94 -9.87 5.16
CA LEU A 100 -2.19 -8.63 5.35
C LEU A 100 -3.19 -7.47 5.51
N VAL A 101 -2.81 -6.46 6.30
CA VAL A 101 -3.56 -5.21 6.35
C VAL A 101 -3.21 -4.38 5.11
N ASN A 102 -4.22 -4.07 4.29
CA ASN A 102 -4.00 -3.46 2.97
C ASN A 102 -3.33 -2.08 3.02
N ALA A 103 -3.54 -1.30 4.09
CA ALA A 103 -2.90 0.01 4.26
C ALA A 103 -1.36 -0.07 4.21
N PHE A 104 -0.77 -1.08 4.86
CA PHE A 104 0.69 -1.28 4.83
C PHE A 104 1.16 -1.78 3.47
N HIS A 105 0.34 -2.57 2.77
CA HIS A 105 0.63 -3.00 1.40
C HIS A 105 0.63 -1.81 0.41
N GLU A 106 -0.29 -0.88 0.56
CA GLU A 106 -0.34 0.34 -0.25
C GLU A 106 0.89 1.24 0.01
N ILE A 107 1.29 1.40 1.27
CA ILE A 107 2.49 2.17 1.64
C ILE A 107 3.78 1.46 1.18
N HIS A 108 3.83 0.11 1.25
CA HIS A 108 4.89 -0.70 0.65
C HIS A 108 5.01 -0.44 -0.85
N CYS A 109 3.89 -0.49 -1.57
CA CYS A 109 3.84 -0.19 -3.00
C CYS A 109 4.39 1.22 -3.29
N LEU A 110 4.05 2.21 -2.45
CA LEU A 110 4.54 3.57 -2.59
C LEU A 110 6.05 3.66 -2.33
N ASN A 111 6.57 2.96 -1.32
CA ASN A 111 8.00 2.90 -1.02
C ASN A 111 8.80 2.26 -2.17
N VAL A 112 8.28 1.19 -2.77
CA VAL A 112 8.89 0.54 -3.96
C VAL A 112 8.99 1.54 -5.13
N LEU A 113 7.92 2.30 -5.40
CA LEU A 113 7.95 3.34 -6.43
C LEU A 113 8.94 4.45 -6.10
N ARG A 114 8.97 4.91 -4.84
CA ARG A 114 9.94 5.92 -4.35
C ARG A 114 11.37 5.46 -4.56
N GLN A 115 11.71 4.23 -4.17
CA GLN A 115 13.05 3.69 -4.38
C GLN A 115 13.40 3.68 -5.87
N ASN A 116 12.45 3.34 -6.74
CA ASN A 116 12.65 3.39 -8.18
C ASN A 116 12.84 4.81 -8.76
N LEU A 117 12.30 5.87 -8.12
CA LEU A 117 12.63 7.26 -8.49
C LEU A 117 14.11 7.58 -8.27
N HIS A 118 14.76 6.89 -7.34
CA HIS A 118 16.18 7.01 -7.04
C HIS A 118 16.95 5.73 -7.40
N ARG A 119 16.63 5.13 -8.55
CA ARG A 119 17.19 3.83 -8.94
C ARG A 119 18.73 3.78 -8.91
N ASP A 120 19.40 4.89 -9.21
CA ASP A 120 20.86 4.94 -9.29
C ASP A 120 21.50 4.84 -7.88
N TYR A 121 20.73 5.15 -6.83
CA TYR A 121 21.11 4.94 -5.42
C TYR A 121 20.83 3.50 -4.96
N TYR A 122 19.64 2.96 -5.26
CA TYR A 122 19.21 1.64 -4.77
C TYR A 122 19.72 0.45 -5.61
N TRP A 123 19.98 0.68 -6.89
CA TRP A 123 20.49 -0.31 -7.84
C TRP A 123 21.62 0.31 -8.68
N PRO A 124 22.78 0.65 -8.08
CA PRO A 124 23.90 1.27 -8.79
C PRO A 124 24.44 0.38 -9.92
N ASP A 125 24.32 -0.95 -9.78
CA ASP A 125 24.72 -1.93 -10.80
C ASP A 125 23.60 -2.27 -11.80
N GLY A 126 22.47 -1.55 -11.74
CA GLY A 126 21.29 -1.76 -12.55
C GLY A 126 20.32 -2.82 -12.01
N ILE A 127 19.12 -2.85 -12.60
CA ILE A 127 18.03 -3.75 -12.23
C ILE A 127 18.11 -5.03 -13.06
N ASN A 128 18.45 -6.14 -12.39
CA ASN A 128 18.71 -7.43 -13.05
C ASN A 128 17.57 -8.45 -12.95
N SER A 129 16.48 -8.10 -12.25
CA SER A 129 15.32 -8.99 -12.09
C SER A 129 14.17 -8.58 -13.02
N PRO A 130 13.61 -9.51 -13.84
CA PRO A 130 12.42 -9.24 -14.63
C PRO A 130 11.19 -8.96 -13.75
N PHE A 131 11.18 -9.42 -12.50
CA PHE A 131 10.09 -9.17 -11.56
C PHE A 131 10.02 -7.70 -11.13
N HIS A 132 11.11 -6.94 -11.24
CA HIS A 132 11.14 -5.54 -10.80
C HIS A 132 10.06 -4.70 -11.49
N TRP A 133 10.00 -4.76 -12.82
CA TRP A 133 9.01 -3.99 -13.59
C TRP A 133 7.59 -4.50 -13.38
N VAL A 134 7.41 -5.81 -13.27
CA VAL A 134 6.10 -6.40 -12.93
C VAL A 134 5.61 -5.88 -11.57
N HIS A 135 6.51 -5.83 -10.58
CA HIS A 135 6.21 -5.32 -9.26
C HIS A 135 5.85 -3.83 -9.31
N LEU A 136 6.63 -3.00 -10.01
CA LEU A 136 6.33 -1.57 -10.16
C LEU A 136 4.96 -1.30 -10.78
N TYR A 137 4.60 -1.98 -11.85
CA TYR A 137 3.29 -1.81 -12.49
C TYR A 137 2.15 -2.31 -11.61
N HIS A 138 2.36 -3.40 -10.87
CA HIS A 138 1.42 -3.88 -9.86
C HIS A 138 1.20 -2.84 -8.77
N CYS A 139 2.29 -2.31 -8.18
CA CYS A 139 2.26 -1.27 -7.15
C CYS A 139 1.54 -0.01 -7.63
N LEU A 140 1.90 0.48 -8.82
CA LEU A 140 1.27 1.67 -9.42
C LEU A 140 -0.24 1.48 -9.56
N HIS A 141 -0.65 0.32 -10.07
CA HIS A 141 -2.06 0.03 -10.32
C HIS A 141 -2.85 -0.15 -9.02
N LEU A 142 -2.28 -0.76 -7.99
CA LEU A 142 -2.93 -0.90 -6.68
C LEU A 142 -3.12 0.45 -5.98
N ILE A 143 -2.12 1.34 -6.04
CA ILE A 143 -2.27 2.70 -5.49
C ILE A 143 -3.37 3.44 -6.26
N LEU A 144 -3.42 3.33 -7.59
CA LEU A 144 -4.50 3.94 -8.37
C LEU A 144 -5.88 3.40 -7.97
N GLN A 145 -6.01 2.09 -7.77
CA GLN A 145 -7.27 1.50 -7.29
C GLN A 145 -7.65 2.01 -5.89
N SER A 146 -6.69 2.14 -4.97
CA SER A 146 -6.95 2.70 -3.63
C SER A 146 -7.41 4.16 -3.72
N LEU A 147 -6.72 4.99 -4.49
CA LEU A 147 -7.07 6.41 -4.66
C LEU A 147 -8.44 6.59 -5.31
N THR A 148 -8.77 5.79 -6.33
CA THR A 148 -10.08 5.87 -7.01
C THR A 148 -11.21 5.22 -6.21
N CYS A 149 -10.91 4.24 -5.34
CA CYS A 149 -11.88 3.67 -4.40
C CYS A 149 -12.25 4.67 -3.30
N ASN A 150 -11.27 5.40 -2.76
CA ASN A 150 -11.50 6.42 -1.74
C ASN A 150 -12.05 7.73 -2.32
N ALA A 151 -11.73 8.05 -3.60
CA ALA A 151 -12.23 9.19 -4.36
C ALA A 151 -12.37 10.48 -3.54
N ASN A 152 -11.26 10.96 -2.99
CA ASN A 152 -11.25 12.14 -2.13
C ASN A 152 -11.84 13.38 -2.85
N THR A 153 -12.84 14.02 -2.24
CA THR A 153 -13.55 15.20 -2.75
C THR A 153 -13.11 16.53 -2.13
N ASP A 154 -12.02 16.52 -1.37
CA ASP A 154 -11.44 17.76 -0.83
C ASP A 154 -11.06 18.72 -1.95
N LEU A 155 -11.27 20.01 -1.71
CA LEU A 155 -11.02 21.05 -2.70
C LEU A 155 -9.64 21.69 -2.48
N VAL A 156 -8.91 21.87 -3.58
CA VAL A 156 -7.68 22.65 -3.64
C VAL A 156 -8.05 24.07 -4.06
N THR A 157 -7.61 25.07 -3.30
CA THR A 157 -7.80 26.48 -3.62
C THR A 157 -6.54 27.08 -4.26
N TYR A 158 -6.58 28.38 -4.55
CA TYR A 158 -5.48 29.11 -5.16
C TYR A 158 -5.11 30.32 -4.31
N ASN A 159 -3.81 30.58 -4.17
CA ASN A 159 -3.27 31.71 -3.43
C ASN A 159 -2.38 32.57 -4.34
N TRP A 160 -2.36 33.89 -4.11
CA TRP A 160 -1.40 34.81 -4.72
C TRP A 160 -0.10 34.81 -3.90
N VAL A 161 1.05 34.84 -4.57
CA VAL A 161 2.37 34.92 -3.92
C VAL A 161 3.21 36.04 -4.54
N GLU A 162 4.01 36.74 -3.73
CA GLU A 162 4.67 38.01 -4.06
C GLU A 162 5.68 37.97 -5.23
N THR A 163 5.90 36.80 -5.85
CA THR A 163 6.88 36.57 -6.92
C THR A 163 6.28 36.02 -8.21
N ARG A 164 4.96 35.88 -8.30
CA ARG A 164 4.28 35.31 -9.48
C ARG A 164 3.10 36.13 -9.92
N SER A 165 2.97 36.27 -11.24
CA SER A 165 1.79 36.86 -11.91
C SER A 165 0.60 35.90 -11.97
N GLU A 166 0.82 34.62 -11.70
CA GLU A 166 -0.19 33.56 -11.71
C GLU A 166 -0.35 33.01 -10.28
N PRO A 167 -1.56 32.63 -9.87
CA PRO A 167 -1.77 32.07 -8.55
C PRO A 167 -1.20 30.65 -8.45
N VAL A 168 -0.84 30.24 -7.24
CA VAL A 168 -0.32 28.91 -6.93
C VAL A 168 -1.39 28.08 -6.23
N TRP A 169 -1.31 26.77 -6.39
CA TRP A 169 -2.21 25.80 -5.75
C TRP A 169 -1.95 25.74 -4.25
N ASP A 170 -3.02 25.73 -3.46
CA ASP A 170 -3.00 25.53 -2.02
C ASP A 170 -3.41 24.11 -1.67
N TYR A 171 -2.40 23.27 -1.40
CA TYR A 171 -2.59 21.88 -1.02
C TYR A 171 -2.68 21.69 0.50
N ALA A 172 -2.71 22.77 1.31
CA ALA A 172 -2.84 22.70 2.77
C ALA A 172 -4.27 22.41 3.21
N ILE A 173 -4.79 21.27 2.78
CA ILE A 173 -6.18 20.84 2.96
C ILE A 173 -6.41 20.34 4.40
N ASN A 174 -7.46 20.86 5.04
CA ASN A 174 -7.97 20.30 6.29
C ASN A 174 -8.92 19.14 6.01
N ARG A 175 -8.68 17.99 6.65
CA ARG A 175 -9.49 16.77 6.49
C ARG A 175 -9.55 15.96 7.78
N VAL A 176 -10.43 14.98 7.82
CA VAL A 176 -10.52 14.01 8.91
C VAL A 176 -9.96 12.68 8.42
N CYS A 177 -8.95 12.16 9.10
CA CYS A 177 -8.28 10.91 8.74
C CYS A 177 -8.40 9.89 9.87
N ARG A 178 -8.33 8.60 9.54
CA ARG A 178 -8.05 7.56 10.54
C ARG A 178 -6.66 7.76 11.10
N ASP A 179 -6.52 7.56 12.41
CA ASP A 179 -5.23 7.66 13.08
C ASP A 179 -4.32 6.51 12.64
N PHE A 180 -3.43 6.81 11.69
CA PHE A 180 -2.46 5.84 11.20
C PHE A 180 -1.50 5.37 12.29
N ASP A 181 -1.19 6.21 13.29
CA ASP A 181 -0.27 5.83 14.36
C ASP A 181 -0.89 4.75 15.26
N ALA A 182 -2.19 4.84 15.55
CA ALA A 182 -2.93 3.81 16.28
C ALA A 182 -2.95 2.47 15.51
N LEU A 183 -3.16 2.53 14.19
CA LEU A 183 -3.09 1.34 13.33
C LEU A 183 -1.67 0.73 13.30
N LEU A 184 -0.65 1.58 13.20
CA LEU A 184 0.76 1.18 13.18
C LEU A 184 1.19 0.54 14.50
N GLU A 185 0.77 1.08 15.64
CA GLU A 185 1.04 0.50 16.95
C GLU A 185 0.43 -0.90 17.07
N TRP A 186 -0.83 -1.05 16.67
CA TRP A 186 -1.49 -2.36 16.66
C TRP A 186 -0.75 -3.34 15.74
N HIS A 187 -0.33 -2.89 14.55
CA HIS A 187 0.37 -3.71 13.57
C HIS A 187 1.67 -4.26 14.16
N ASN A 188 2.51 -3.38 14.70
CA ASN A 188 3.80 -3.74 15.27
C ASN A 188 3.68 -4.69 16.47
N ARG A 189 2.58 -4.62 17.22
CA ARG A 189 2.36 -5.50 18.39
C ARG A 189 1.78 -6.87 18.02
N THR A 190 1.05 -6.97 16.90
CA THR A 190 0.14 -8.11 16.65
C THR A 190 0.57 -8.97 15.46
N THR A 191 1.31 -8.40 14.50
CA THR A 191 1.65 -9.12 13.27
C THR A 191 2.95 -9.89 13.37
N ARG A 192 3.03 -11.00 12.62
CA ARG A 192 4.28 -11.73 12.39
C ARG A 192 4.96 -11.18 11.12
N PRO A 193 6.29 -10.98 11.09
CA PRO A 193 6.98 -10.52 9.88
C PRO A 193 6.66 -11.37 8.64
N ILE A 194 6.51 -10.74 7.47
CA ILE A 194 6.10 -11.45 6.24
C ILE A 194 7.16 -12.43 5.71
N ASP A 195 8.43 -12.20 6.03
CA ASP A 195 9.58 -13.04 5.67
C ASP A 195 9.73 -14.28 6.57
N ASP A 196 8.88 -14.41 7.59
CA ASP A 196 8.66 -15.67 8.28
C ASP A 196 7.82 -16.61 7.40
N TYR A 197 8.51 -17.35 6.53
CA TYR A 197 7.95 -18.28 5.54
C TYR A 197 7.45 -19.59 6.16
N ASN A 198 6.70 -19.53 7.26
CA ASN A 198 6.13 -20.69 7.94
C ASN A 198 4.74 -21.05 7.39
N PHE A 199 4.67 -21.50 6.13
CA PHE A 199 3.46 -22.04 5.49
C PHE A 199 3.70 -23.42 4.85
N HIS A 200 2.76 -24.34 5.01
CA HIS A 200 2.76 -25.69 4.41
C HIS A 200 1.36 -26.05 3.93
N ARG A 201 1.29 -27.00 2.99
CA ARG A 201 0.02 -27.53 2.50
C ARG A 201 -0.49 -28.56 3.50
N VAL A 202 -1.66 -28.31 4.07
CA VAL A 202 -2.39 -29.19 4.98
C VAL A 202 -3.30 -30.18 4.22
N GLY A 203 -3.51 -29.98 2.92
CA GLY A 203 -4.31 -30.84 2.05
C GLY A 203 -5.76 -30.36 1.90
N GLY A 204 -6.28 -30.41 0.67
CA GLY A 204 -7.64 -29.94 0.34
C GLY A 204 -7.72 -28.47 -0.10
N GLU A 205 -6.60 -27.75 -0.12
CA GLU A 205 -6.51 -26.41 -0.69
C GLU A 205 -6.66 -26.45 -2.21
N LYS A 206 -7.33 -25.43 -2.74
CA LYS A 206 -7.48 -25.24 -4.18
C LYS A 206 -6.41 -24.29 -4.70
N GLU A 207 -5.91 -24.60 -5.88
CA GLU A 207 -4.96 -23.74 -6.58
C GLU A 207 -5.64 -22.91 -7.66
N ARG A 208 -5.10 -21.71 -7.89
CA ARG A 208 -5.42 -20.94 -9.09
C ARG A 208 -4.43 -21.32 -10.20
N PRO A 209 -4.88 -21.42 -11.46
CA PRO A 209 -3.97 -21.57 -12.58
C PRO A 209 -2.94 -20.44 -12.59
N ALA A 210 -1.66 -20.79 -12.75
CA ALA A 210 -0.60 -19.78 -12.86
C ALA A 210 -0.84 -18.89 -14.10
N PRO A 211 -0.71 -17.56 -13.97
CA PRO A 211 -0.75 -16.66 -15.12
C PRO A 211 0.37 -16.97 -16.11
N ASP A 212 0.14 -16.78 -17.41
CA ASP A 212 1.14 -17.10 -18.43
C ASP A 212 2.40 -16.23 -18.30
N GLN A 213 2.27 -14.99 -17.81
CA GLN A 213 3.41 -14.15 -17.49
C GLN A 213 4.31 -14.79 -16.42
N LEU A 214 3.72 -15.36 -15.36
CA LEU A 214 4.48 -16.05 -14.32
C LEU A 214 5.16 -17.31 -14.89
N LYS A 215 4.43 -18.12 -15.67
CA LYS A 215 5.01 -19.30 -16.32
C LYS A 215 6.22 -18.94 -17.19
N ARG A 216 6.13 -17.85 -17.96
CA ARG A 216 7.24 -17.34 -18.79
C ARG A 216 8.43 -16.94 -17.93
N ILE A 217 8.22 -16.16 -16.86
CA ILE A 217 9.33 -15.71 -16.00
C ILE A 217 10.02 -16.92 -15.34
N VAL A 218 9.25 -17.87 -14.81
CA VAL A 218 9.79 -19.07 -14.15
C VAL A 218 10.55 -19.97 -15.14
N ALA A 219 10.01 -20.21 -16.34
CA ALA A 219 10.62 -21.07 -17.35
C ALA A 219 11.97 -20.55 -17.86
N HIS A 220 12.23 -19.26 -17.67
CA HIS A 220 13.33 -18.54 -18.27
C HIS A 220 14.42 -18.08 -17.27
N GLY A 221 14.18 -18.23 -15.97
CA GLY A 221 15.16 -17.97 -14.91
C GLY A 221 15.68 -16.53 -14.85
N SER A 222 16.79 -16.32 -14.14
CA SER A 222 17.45 -15.02 -13.93
C SER A 222 18.25 -14.52 -15.15
N ASP A 223 17.84 -14.86 -16.38
CA ASP A 223 18.52 -14.36 -17.59
C ASP A 223 18.13 -12.89 -17.81
N SER A 224 19.09 -11.99 -17.59
CA SER A 224 18.93 -10.52 -17.69
C SER A 224 18.47 -10.04 -19.07
N ARG A 225 18.64 -10.84 -20.13
CA ARG A 225 18.13 -10.55 -21.48
C ARG A 225 16.61 -10.62 -21.60
N ILE A 226 15.95 -11.17 -20.58
CA ILE A 226 14.51 -11.41 -20.55
C ILE A 226 13.78 -10.26 -19.86
N SER A 227 14.46 -9.52 -18.97
CA SER A 227 14.00 -8.23 -18.44
C SER A 227 13.69 -7.22 -19.56
N SER A 228 14.63 -7.02 -20.47
CA SER A 228 14.46 -6.10 -21.61
C SER A 228 13.43 -6.60 -22.63
N ARG A 229 13.34 -7.92 -22.85
CA ARG A 229 12.30 -8.52 -23.71
C ARG A 229 10.91 -8.48 -23.09
N LEU A 230 10.74 -8.67 -21.78
CA LEU A 230 9.44 -8.56 -21.11
C LEU A 230 8.94 -7.13 -21.11
N PHE A 231 9.82 -6.15 -20.87
CA PHE A 231 9.49 -4.74 -21.02
C PHE A 231 9.04 -4.40 -22.45
N ASN A 232 9.78 -4.88 -23.46
CA ASN A 232 9.40 -4.69 -24.86
C ASN A 232 8.12 -5.46 -25.23
N MET A 233 7.91 -6.68 -24.74
CA MET A 233 6.67 -7.43 -24.98
C MET A 233 5.45 -6.78 -24.33
N GLN A 234 5.59 -6.22 -23.13
CA GLN A 234 4.51 -5.48 -22.48
C GLN A 234 4.19 -4.20 -23.27
N LYS A 235 5.22 -3.53 -23.79
CA LYS A 235 5.08 -2.40 -24.73
C LYS A 235 4.40 -2.84 -26.04
N ASP A 236 4.75 -3.98 -26.62
CA ASP A 236 4.18 -4.50 -27.86
C ASP A 236 2.73 -5.00 -27.67
N MET A 237 2.40 -5.57 -26.51
CA MET A 237 1.04 -5.97 -26.14
C MET A 237 0.13 -4.75 -25.93
N MET A 238 0.66 -3.66 -25.36
CA MET A 238 -0.08 -2.40 -25.18
C MET A 238 -0.18 -1.59 -26.48
N ALA A 239 0.73 -1.79 -27.45
CA ALA A 239 0.67 -1.12 -28.75
C ALA A 239 -0.36 -1.75 -29.72
N ASN A 240 -0.90 -2.92 -29.40
CA ASN A 240 -1.87 -3.65 -30.23
C ASN A 240 -3.30 -3.67 -29.64
N GLN A 241 -3.61 -2.76 -28.70
CA GLN A 241 -4.96 -2.46 -28.20
C GLN A 241 -5.37 -1.06 -28.64
#